data_AF-A0A8R1ID92-F1
#
_entry.id   AF-A0A8R1ID92-F1
#
_cell.length_a   1.000
_cell.length_b   1.000
_cell.length_c   1.000
_cell.angle_alpha   90.00
_cell.angle_beta   90.00
_cell.angle_gamma   90.00
#
_symmetry.space_group_name_H-M   'P 1'
#
loop_
_entity.id
_entity.type
_entity.pdbx_description
1 polymer ?
#
loop_
_entity_poly.entity_id
_entity_poly.type
_entity_poly.pdbx_seq_one_letter_code
_entity_poly.pdbx_strand_id
1 'polypeptide(L)'
;MEVDQPQEREAETAETIEVIHMRLLCANNDTKLQSVSDRHLCDLLDLMGRREDLRSAITEVLNQYNKMVKSNLAIRLPLSRLLQLFESDNVITSTLSLVYLTYTKSRNNDEENLEALPVYLKSLSRRPEDPVRIYDLVSLSLPGLHILSGKEKKDWPALDFSPVGIEVLARVFEALLVFHVRNQYVYLMAVKTNAYSIPYIINYTSSEEMKSITENFLRSANQAPSKIFGLSIAEFLQITKKVFPEELNLTEVKRMILKLLEKEIFEDAVAFPLVVLATAANLNEVVDLAESLLKRLPTEMLINDPKVIAKLMKGYLGSDADAKKPADPLKVISRNNDLAKASIFPYLTKSRIAATTYMNNIKICVDGCESPIARVQTGALQFLISVLEKMPATATKTLAPMLFQKLKILIGPTVTV
;
A
#
# COMPACT_ATOMS: atom_id res chain seq x y z
N MET A 1 4.39 47.08 35.55
CA MET A 1 4.83 45.93 34.72
C MET A 1 4.18 44.70 35.33
N GLU A 2 3.00 44.36 34.84
CA GLU A 2 2.23 43.21 35.31
C GLU A 2 3.00 41.93 35.01
N VAL A 3 3.32 41.22 36.08
CA VAL A 3 3.79 39.84 36.03
C VAL A 3 2.55 39.00 35.76
N ASP A 4 2.22 38.82 34.49
CA ASP A 4 1.16 37.93 34.01
C ASP A 4 1.52 36.48 34.43
N GLN A 5 1.02 36.05 35.60
CA GLN A 5 1.49 34.86 36.31
C GLN A 5 1.06 33.58 35.58
N PRO A 6 1.99 32.61 35.34
CA PRO A 6 1.69 31.36 34.65
C PRO A 6 0.50 30.58 35.24
N GLN A 7 0.34 30.58 36.57
CA GLN A 7 -0.72 29.84 37.27
C GLN A 7 -2.14 30.35 37.00
N GLU A 8 -2.30 31.65 36.75
CA GLU A 8 -3.61 32.26 36.49
C GLU A 8 -4.11 31.90 35.08
N ARG A 9 -3.19 31.92 34.10
CA ARG A 9 -3.43 31.43 32.73
C ARG A 9 -3.65 29.92 32.67
N GLU A 10 -3.02 29.15 33.55
CA GLU A 10 -3.24 27.71 33.68
C GLU A 10 -4.67 27.40 34.16
N ALA A 11 -5.16 28.12 35.17
CA ALA A 11 -6.52 27.98 35.69
C ALA A 11 -7.59 28.41 34.67
N GLU A 12 -7.38 29.52 33.96
CA GLU A 12 -8.30 30.02 32.93
C GLU A 12 -8.44 29.04 31.75
N THR A 13 -7.33 28.39 31.36
CA THR A 13 -7.35 27.38 30.29
C THR A 13 -8.12 26.12 30.72
N ALA A 14 -7.99 25.70 31.98
CA ALA A 14 -8.72 24.55 32.52
C ALA A 14 -10.23 24.83 32.61
N GLU A 15 -10.63 26.00 33.11
CA GLU A 15 -12.04 26.42 33.16
C GLU A 15 -12.65 26.49 31.75
N THR A 16 -11.87 26.98 30.77
CA THR A 16 -12.31 27.00 29.37
C THR A 16 -12.62 25.60 28.83
N ILE A 17 -11.83 24.57 29.20
CA ILE A 17 -12.08 23.18 28.78
C ILE A 17 -13.38 22.65 29.41
N GLU A 18 -13.63 22.93 30.68
CA GLU A 18 -14.89 22.55 31.35
C GLU A 18 -16.10 23.21 30.68
N VAL A 19 -16.00 24.48 30.31
CA VAL A 19 -17.04 25.19 29.56
C VAL A 19 -17.28 24.55 28.19
N ILE A 20 -16.22 24.17 27.47
CA ILE A 20 -16.35 23.44 26.20
C ILE A 20 -17.03 22.09 26.43
N HIS A 21 -16.67 21.36 27.48
CA HIS A 21 -17.28 20.08 27.83
C HIS A 21 -18.78 20.24 28.10
N MET A 22 -19.17 21.23 28.91
CA MET A 22 -20.58 21.51 29.20
C MET A 22 -21.37 21.90 27.95
N ARG A 23 -20.78 22.74 27.07
CA ARG A 23 -21.41 23.10 25.78
C ARG A 23 -21.66 21.88 24.90
N LEU A 24 -20.70 20.94 24.88
CA LEU A 24 -20.83 19.69 24.15
C LEU A 24 -21.94 18.80 24.73
N LEU A 25 -22.01 18.65 26.05
CA LEU A 25 -23.08 17.88 26.72
C LEU A 25 -24.47 18.49 26.48
N CYS A 26 -24.56 19.81 26.36
CA CYS A 26 -25.81 20.51 26.06
C CYS A 26 -26.13 20.59 24.54
N ALA A 27 -25.29 20.05 23.66
CA ALA A 27 -25.49 20.07 22.21
C ALA A 27 -26.57 19.04 21.80
N ASN A 28 -27.82 19.43 21.97
CA ASN A 28 -29.00 18.58 21.69
C ASN A 28 -29.48 18.60 20.22
N ASN A 29 -28.75 19.27 19.33
CA ASN A 29 -29.04 19.30 17.89
C ASN A 29 -27.76 19.46 17.08
N ASP A 30 -27.86 19.16 15.78
CA ASP A 30 -26.70 19.17 14.88
C ASP A 30 -26.09 20.57 14.74
N THR A 31 -26.88 21.65 14.81
CA THR A 31 -26.37 23.03 14.69
C THR A 31 -25.44 23.39 15.86
N LYS A 32 -25.82 23.03 17.09
CA LYS A 32 -24.98 23.25 18.27
C LYS A 32 -23.72 22.39 18.22
N LEU A 33 -23.86 21.12 17.81
CA LEU A 33 -22.73 20.20 17.68
C LEU A 33 -21.76 20.64 16.58
N GLN A 34 -22.27 21.15 15.45
CA GLN A 34 -21.48 21.76 14.38
C GLN A 34 -20.72 22.98 14.92
N SER A 35 -21.39 23.87 15.65
CA SER A 35 -20.74 25.03 16.26
C SER A 35 -19.61 24.67 17.23
N VAL A 36 -19.73 23.56 17.97
CA VAL A 36 -18.64 23.06 18.83
C VAL A 36 -17.49 22.50 17.98
N SER A 37 -17.83 21.77 16.91
CA SER A 37 -16.86 21.20 15.96
C SER A 37 -16.00 22.29 15.32
N ASP A 38 -16.63 23.33 14.79
CA ASP A 38 -15.95 24.40 14.05
C ASP A 38 -15.06 25.25 14.96
N ARG A 39 -15.51 25.53 16.18
CA ARG A 39 -14.83 26.45 17.09
C ARG A 39 -13.80 25.81 17.99
N HIS A 40 -13.98 24.56 18.38
CA HIS A 40 -13.24 24.00 19.51
C HIS A 40 -12.44 22.76 19.16
N LEU A 41 -12.80 22.00 18.10
CA LEU A 41 -12.10 20.75 17.79
C LEU A 41 -10.60 20.98 17.60
N CYS A 42 -10.21 21.86 16.67
CA CYS A 42 -8.81 22.08 16.35
C CYS A 42 -8.01 22.67 17.53
N ASP A 43 -8.62 23.57 18.30
CA ASP A 43 -7.96 24.18 19.46
C ASP A 43 -7.70 23.15 20.56
N LEU A 44 -8.63 22.21 20.79
CA LEU A 44 -8.42 21.09 21.71
C LEU A 44 -7.27 20.18 21.26
N LEU A 45 -7.12 19.92 19.95
CA LEU A 45 -6.02 19.10 19.41
C LEU A 45 -4.65 19.79 19.53
N ASP A 46 -4.60 21.10 19.33
CA ASP A 46 -3.39 21.91 19.53
C ASP A 46 -3.01 21.97 21.02
N LEU A 47 -4.00 22.19 21.91
CA LEU A 47 -3.80 22.18 23.36
C LEU A 47 -3.31 20.82 23.88
N MET A 48 -3.85 19.69 23.37
CA MET A 48 -3.38 18.33 23.70
C MET A 48 -1.88 18.14 23.43
N GLY A 49 -1.37 18.78 22.37
CA GLY A 49 0.04 18.72 22.02
C GLY A 49 0.93 19.58 22.91
N ARG A 50 0.41 20.70 23.43
CA ARG A 50 1.18 21.72 24.17
C ARG A 50 1.13 21.58 25.69
N ARG A 51 0.03 21.05 26.25
CA ARG A 51 -0.26 21.06 27.69
C ARG A 51 -0.51 19.65 28.20
N GLU A 52 0.49 19.07 28.87
CA GLU A 52 0.40 17.69 29.37
C GLU A 52 -0.59 17.54 30.53
N ASP A 53 -0.66 18.57 31.38
CA ASP A 53 -1.53 18.69 32.55
C ASP A 53 -3.02 18.63 32.19
N LEU A 54 -3.40 19.12 31.01
CA LEU A 54 -4.79 19.17 30.55
C LEU A 54 -5.21 17.95 29.71
N ARG A 55 -4.29 17.03 29.39
CA ARG A 55 -4.57 15.91 28.47
C ARG A 55 -5.70 15.00 28.94
N SER A 56 -5.82 14.75 30.23
CA SER A 56 -6.89 13.90 30.77
C SER A 56 -8.26 14.53 30.53
N ALA A 57 -8.41 15.82 30.86
CA ALA A 57 -9.64 16.57 30.66
C ALA A 57 -10.00 16.67 29.18
N ILE A 58 -9.04 17.02 28.32
CA ILE A 58 -9.29 17.11 26.87
C ILE A 58 -9.65 15.74 26.28
N THR A 59 -9.01 14.65 26.73
CA THR A 59 -9.34 13.30 26.29
C THR A 59 -10.79 12.93 26.61
N GLU A 60 -11.30 13.33 27.77
CA GLU A 60 -12.70 13.13 28.14
C GLU A 60 -13.65 13.87 27.18
N VAL A 61 -13.37 15.16 26.91
CA VAL A 61 -14.13 15.97 25.95
C VAL A 61 -14.10 15.35 24.56
N LEU A 62 -12.92 14.96 24.06
CA LEU A 62 -12.77 14.36 22.73
C LEU A 62 -13.47 12.99 22.65
N ASN A 63 -13.45 12.18 23.70
CA ASN A 63 -14.19 10.92 23.75
C ASN A 63 -15.69 11.15 23.66
N GLN A 64 -16.21 12.12 24.39
CA GLN A 64 -17.62 12.48 24.31
C GLN A 64 -17.99 13.04 22.93
N TYR A 65 -17.12 13.89 22.37
CA TYR A 65 -17.28 14.43 21.02
C TYR A 65 -17.34 13.31 19.97
N ASN A 66 -16.42 12.35 20.06
CA ASN A 66 -16.34 11.21 19.16
C ASN A 66 -17.60 10.34 19.23
N LYS A 67 -18.19 10.14 20.41
CA LYS A 67 -19.46 9.39 20.55
C LYS A 67 -20.61 10.06 19.79
N MET A 68 -20.64 11.39 19.75
CA MET A 68 -21.72 12.16 19.10
C MET A 68 -21.50 12.31 17.59
N VAL A 69 -20.25 12.48 17.16
CA VAL A 69 -19.91 12.88 15.78
C VAL A 69 -19.60 11.68 14.88
N LYS A 70 -19.01 10.60 15.40
CA LYS A 70 -18.47 9.52 14.57
C LYS A 70 -19.53 8.87 13.67
N SER A 71 -20.73 8.62 14.19
CA SER A 71 -21.86 8.07 13.43
C SER A 71 -22.74 9.14 12.76
N ASN A 72 -22.55 10.42 13.11
CA ASN A 72 -23.33 11.52 12.56
C ASN A 72 -22.58 12.17 11.38
N LEU A 73 -22.91 11.73 10.16
CA LEU A 73 -22.28 12.24 8.93
C LEU A 73 -22.74 13.66 8.55
N ALA A 74 -23.80 14.20 9.18
CA ALA A 74 -24.26 15.56 8.94
C ALA A 74 -23.28 16.61 9.49
N ILE A 75 -22.52 16.26 10.53
CA ILE A 75 -21.52 17.15 11.13
C ILE A 75 -20.27 17.20 10.26
N ARG A 76 -19.98 18.38 9.74
CA ARG A 76 -18.76 18.70 8.99
C ARG A 76 -17.60 18.95 9.95
N LEU A 77 -16.39 18.60 9.50
CA LEU A 77 -15.16 18.81 10.24
C LEU A 77 -14.32 19.88 9.53
N PRO A 78 -13.61 20.77 10.26
CA PRO A 78 -12.88 21.88 9.67
C PRO A 78 -11.61 21.43 8.95
N LEU A 79 -11.75 20.97 7.70
CA LEU A 79 -10.69 20.34 6.90
C LEU A 79 -9.42 21.19 6.80
N SER A 80 -9.51 22.44 6.35
CA SER A 80 -8.34 23.30 6.15
C SER A 80 -7.55 23.52 7.44
N ARG A 81 -8.23 23.62 8.59
CA ARG A 81 -7.57 23.76 9.91
C ARG A 81 -6.96 22.44 10.39
N LEU A 82 -7.64 21.31 10.14
CA LEU A 82 -7.09 19.99 10.43
C LEU A 82 -5.81 19.71 9.61
N LEU A 83 -5.76 20.13 8.34
CA LEU A 83 -4.57 20.02 7.51
C LEU A 83 -3.40 20.86 8.08
N GLN A 84 -3.66 22.09 8.53
CA GLN A 84 -2.64 22.92 9.19
C GLN A 84 -2.08 22.25 10.45
N LEU A 85 -2.95 21.69 11.30
CA LEU A 85 -2.52 20.99 12.51
C LEU A 85 -1.78 19.68 12.18
N PHE A 86 -2.18 19.01 11.11
CA PHE A 86 -1.52 17.80 10.64
C PHE A 86 -0.08 18.07 10.16
N GLU A 87 0.13 19.21 9.51
CA GLU A 87 1.46 19.63 9.08
C GLU A 87 2.35 20.13 10.21
N SER A 88 1.82 20.39 11.41
CA SER A 88 2.59 20.84 12.57
C SER A 88 3.72 19.89 12.98
N ASP A 89 4.76 20.45 13.62
CA ASP A 89 5.90 19.68 14.13
C ASP A 89 5.57 18.90 15.42
N ASN A 90 4.47 19.25 16.10
CA ASN A 90 4.05 18.56 17.30
C ASN A 90 3.48 17.18 16.95
N VAL A 91 4.16 16.12 17.41
CA VAL A 91 3.79 14.73 17.11
C VAL A 91 2.38 14.38 17.58
N ILE A 92 1.96 14.86 18.74
CA ILE A 92 0.64 14.56 19.32
C ILE A 92 -0.44 15.24 18.49
N THR A 93 -0.28 16.54 18.22
CA THR A 93 -1.22 17.31 17.39
C THR A 93 -1.31 16.74 15.96
N SER A 94 -0.19 16.41 15.33
CA SER A 94 -0.17 15.79 13.99
C SER A 94 -0.80 14.39 13.98
N THR A 95 -0.62 13.59 15.03
CA THR A 95 -1.21 12.24 15.11
C THR A 95 -2.71 12.30 15.35
N LEU A 96 -3.17 13.17 16.26
CA LEU A 96 -4.59 13.32 16.55
C LEU A 96 -5.35 13.95 15.39
N SER A 97 -4.80 15.00 14.76
CA SER A 97 -5.40 15.59 13.55
C SER A 97 -5.56 14.56 12.43
N LEU A 98 -4.60 13.65 12.24
CA LEU A 98 -4.74 12.54 11.28
C LEU A 98 -5.96 11.66 11.61
N VAL A 99 -6.23 11.35 12.87
CA VAL A 99 -7.43 10.60 13.28
C VAL A 99 -8.70 11.32 12.82
N TYR A 100 -8.81 12.62 13.07
CA TYR A 100 -9.98 13.40 12.63
C TYR A 100 -10.04 13.56 11.11
N LEU A 101 -8.91 13.64 10.41
CA LEU A 101 -8.86 13.60 8.95
C LEU A 101 -9.44 12.28 8.41
N THR A 102 -9.18 11.12 9.05
CA THR A 102 -9.84 9.87 8.64
C THR A 102 -11.36 9.92 8.72
N TYR A 103 -11.92 10.75 9.61
CA TYR A 103 -13.38 10.95 9.68
C TYR A 103 -13.89 11.87 8.57
N THR A 104 -13.06 12.72 7.96
CA THR A 104 -13.52 13.59 6.87
C THR A 104 -13.77 12.82 5.57
N LYS A 105 -13.21 11.61 5.43
CA LYS A 105 -13.27 10.83 4.20
C LYS A 105 -14.70 10.60 3.66
N SER A 106 -15.65 10.28 4.54
CA SER A 106 -17.06 10.06 4.16
C SER A 106 -17.89 11.35 4.11
N ARG A 107 -17.26 12.52 4.32
CA ARG A 107 -17.90 13.84 4.39
C ARG A 107 -17.46 14.72 3.23
N ASN A 108 -16.21 14.64 2.83
CA ASN A 108 -15.60 15.55 1.85
C ASN A 108 -16.26 15.45 0.46
N ASN A 109 -16.40 16.61 -0.20
CA ASN A 109 -16.73 16.68 -1.62
C ASN A 109 -15.46 16.55 -2.51
N ASP A 110 -15.65 16.56 -3.83
CA ASP A 110 -14.56 16.39 -4.80
C ASP A 110 -13.51 17.50 -4.71
N GLU A 111 -13.93 18.77 -4.56
CA GLU A 111 -13.03 19.90 -4.41
C GLU A 111 -12.17 19.81 -3.13
N GLU A 112 -12.78 19.48 -2.00
CA GLU A 112 -12.12 19.27 -0.70
C GLU A 112 -11.11 18.11 -0.77
N ASN A 113 -11.46 17.03 -1.49
CA ASN A 113 -10.56 15.89 -1.70
C ASN A 113 -9.34 16.27 -2.55
N LEU A 114 -9.51 17.15 -3.55
CA LEU A 114 -8.40 17.66 -4.36
C LEU A 114 -7.53 18.67 -3.61
N GLU A 115 -8.13 19.51 -2.76
CA GLU A 115 -7.40 20.46 -1.90
C GLU A 115 -6.47 19.74 -0.91
N ALA A 116 -6.96 18.66 -0.30
CA ALA A 116 -6.20 17.93 0.72
C ALA A 116 -5.12 16.99 0.16
N LEU A 117 -5.27 16.55 -1.10
CA LEU A 117 -4.42 15.53 -1.71
C LEU A 117 -2.92 15.88 -1.69
N PRO A 118 -2.46 17.10 -2.07
CA PRO A 118 -1.04 17.44 -2.01
C PRO A 118 -0.44 17.29 -0.61
N VAL A 119 -1.18 17.66 0.44
CA VAL A 119 -0.75 17.58 1.83
C VAL A 119 -0.53 16.12 2.26
N TYR A 120 -1.46 15.23 1.89
CA TYR A 120 -1.35 13.80 2.21
C TYR A 120 -0.16 13.15 1.50
N LEU A 121 0.01 13.41 0.21
CA LEU A 121 1.08 12.82 -0.60
C LEU A 121 2.47 13.32 -0.14
N LYS A 122 2.63 14.62 0.11
CA LYS A 122 3.86 15.19 0.68
C LYS A 122 4.22 14.54 2.03
N SER A 123 3.21 14.23 2.84
CA SER A 123 3.38 13.69 4.19
C SER A 123 3.78 12.21 4.24
N LEU A 124 3.72 11.48 3.12
CA LEU A 124 4.22 10.09 3.03
C LEU A 124 5.72 9.99 3.36
N SER A 125 6.47 11.06 3.14
CA SER A 125 7.91 11.14 3.41
C SER A 125 8.29 11.30 4.88
N ARG A 126 7.36 11.74 5.75
CA ARG A 126 7.67 12.06 7.16
C ARG A 126 7.93 10.83 8.02
N ARG A 127 7.23 9.72 7.76
CA ARG A 127 7.37 8.44 8.50
C ARG A 127 7.25 7.24 7.54
N PRO A 128 8.25 7.02 6.68
CA PRO A 128 8.20 5.98 5.64
C PRO A 128 8.26 4.54 6.18
N GLU A 129 8.49 4.38 7.49
CA GLU A 129 8.60 3.09 8.17
C GLU A 129 7.33 2.66 8.93
N ASP A 130 6.33 3.55 9.01
CA ASP A 130 5.09 3.31 9.75
C ASP A 130 3.97 2.88 8.79
N PRO A 131 3.72 1.57 8.61
CA PRO A 131 2.71 1.10 7.69
C PRO A 131 1.31 1.58 8.09
N VAL A 132 1.02 1.73 9.39
CA VAL A 132 -0.30 2.17 9.84
C VAL A 132 -0.56 3.58 9.30
N ARG A 133 0.37 4.50 9.53
CA ARG A 133 0.25 5.89 9.05
C ARG A 133 0.27 5.99 7.51
N ILE A 134 1.13 5.24 6.84
CA ILE A 134 1.22 5.26 5.36
C ILE A 134 -0.14 4.89 4.75
N TYR A 135 -0.77 3.83 5.24
CA TYR A 135 -2.04 3.38 4.69
C TYR A 135 -3.23 4.25 5.14
N ASP A 136 -3.14 4.98 6.27
CA ASP A 136 -4.11 6.06 6.57
C ASP A 136 -4.03 7.17 5.51
N LEU A 137 -2.81 7.63 5.19
CA LEU A 137 -2.60 8.69 4.20
C LEU A 137 -3.00 8.26 2.80
N VAL A 138 -2.66 7.03 2.39
CA VAL A 138 -3.10 6.51 1.09
C VAL A 138 -4.61 6.36 1.05
N SER A 139 -5.23 5.81 2.10
CA SER A 139 -6.69 5.69 2.18
C SER A 139 -7.39 7.05 2.04
N LEU A 140 -6.88 8.08 2.71
CA LEU A 140 -7.33 9.47 2.57
C LEU A 140 -7.11 10.04 1.17
N SER A 141 -6.06 9.61 0.48
CA SER A 141 -5.73 10.06 -0.86
C SER A 141 -6.55 9.39 -1.96
N LEU A 142 -7.16 8.23 -1.72
CA LEU A 142 -7.86 7.45 -2.74
C LEU A 142 -8.97 8.23 -3.48
N PRO A 143 -9.87 8.97 -2.80
CA PRO A 143 -10.89 9.76 -3.50
C PRO A 143 -10.28 10.82 -4.43
N GLY A 144 -9.28 11.57 -3.94
CA GLY A 144 -8.56 12.57 -4.75
C GLY A 144 -7.83 11.94 -5.94
N LEU A 145 -7.12 10.83 -5.72
CA LEU A 145 -6.45 10.06 -6.78
C LEU A 145 -7.44 9.51 -7.82
N HIS A 146 -8.64 9.11 -7.38
CA HIS A 146 -9.69 8.64 -8.26
C HIS A 146 -10.18 9.76 -9.19
N ILE A 147 -10.44 10.95 -8.63
CA ILE A 147 -10.81 12.14 -9.39
C ILE A 147 -9.70 12.52 -10.40
N LEU A 148 -8.43 12.54 -9.97
CA LEU A 148 -7.30 12.83 -10.86
C LEU A 148 -7.15 11.82 -12.00
N SER A 149 -7.45 10.55 -11.75
CA SER A 149 -7.40 9.52 -12.79
C SER A 149 -8.39 9.81 -13.94
N GLY A 150 -9.47 10.54 -13.67
CA GLY A 150 -10.44 11.02 -14.65
C GLY A 150 -10.07 12.35 -15.34
N LYS A 151 -9.21 13.19 -14.74
CA LYS A 151 -8.85 14.52 -15.25
C LYS A 151 -7.57 14.53 -16.07
N GLU A 152 -7.47 15.41 -17.08
CA GLU A 152 -6.22 15.62 -17.82
C GLU A 152 -5.11 16.13 -16.89
N LYS A 153 -3.85 15.75 -17.14
CA LYS A 153 -2.70 16.08 -16.28
C LYS A 153 -2.54 17.60 -16.04
N LYS A 154 -2.90 18.40 -17.05
CA LYS A 154 -2.85 19.88 -16.99
C LYS A 154 -3.81 20.48 -15.94
N ASP A 155 -4.87 19.75 -15.58
CA ASP A 155 -5.90 20.19 -14.63
C ASP A 155 -5.64 19.65 -13.21
N TRP A 156 -4.47 19.03 -12.98
CA TRP A 156 -4.09 18.51 -11.68
C TRP A 156 -3.63 19.64 -10.74
N PRO A 157 -3.86 19.51 -9.43
CA PRO A 157 -3.20 20.36 -8.45
C PRO A 157 -1.69 20.14 -8.52
N ALA A 158 -0.92 21.10 -8.01
CA ALA A 158 0.53 20.93 -7.88
C ALA A 158 0.83 19.80 -6.89
N LEU A 159 1.36 18.68 -7.39
CA LEU A 159 1.79 17.55 -6.59
C LEU A 159 3.31 17.60 -6.42
N ASP A 160 3.76 17.93 -5.21
CA ASP A 160 5.18 17.91 -4.85
C ASP A 160 5.55 16.55 -4.23
N PHE A 161 6.28 15.74 -4.98
CA PHE A 161 6.74 14.44 -4.54
C PHE A 161 8.23 14.49 -4.17
N SER A 162 8.53 14.26 -2.89
CA SER A 162 9.89 13.91 -2.50
C SER A 162 10.28 12.52 -3.05
N PRO A 163 11.57 12.25 -3.31
CA PRO A 163 12.02 10.92 -3.77
C PRO A 163 11.59 9.78 -2.84
N VAL A 164 11.59 10.02 -1.52
CA VAL A 164 11.11 9.05 -0.52
C VAL A 164 9.61 8.83 -0.63
N GLY A 165 8.83 9.91 -0.82
CA GLY A 165 7.39 9.83 -1.03
C GLY A 165 7.01 9.02 -2.28
N ILE A 166 7.78 9.16 -3.38
CA ILE A 166 7.60 8.37 -4.60
C ILE A 166 7.80 6.88 -4.31
N GLU A 167 8.89 6.50 -3.64
CA GLU A 167 9.15 5.09 -3.33
C GLU A 167 8.09 4.49 -2.39
N VAL A 168 7.63 5.25 -1.39
CA VAL A 168 6.52 4.82 -0.51
C VAL A 168 5.23 4.63 -1.31
N LEU A 169 4.83 5.61 -2.12
CA LEU A 169 3.60 5.53 -2.90
C LEU A 169 3.67 4.42 -3.96
N ALA A 170 4.81 4.28 -4.64
CA ALA A 170 5.04 3.21 -5.60
C ALA A 170 4.95 1.83 -4.94
N ARG A 171 5.49 1.66 -3.72
CA ARG A 171 5.33 0.41 -2.97
C ARG A 171 3.87 0.13 -2.62
N VAL A 172 3.10 1.15 -2.22
CA VAL A 172 1.67 0.96 -1.94
C VAL A 172 0.90 0.63 -3.23
N PHE A 173 1.22 1.28 -4.35
CA PHE A 173 0.62 0.95 -5.64
C PHE A 173 0.94 -0.49 -6.06
N GLU A 174 2.19 -0.93 -5.91
CA GLU A 174 2.59 -2.32 -6.13
C GLU A 174 1.74 -3.26 -5.28
N ALA A 175 1.65 -2.98 -3.97
CA ALA A 175 0.90 -3.77 -3.02
C ALA A 175 -0.59 -3.87 -3.41
N LEU A 176 -1.22 -2.77 -3.82
CA LEU A 176 -2.61 -2.76 -4.27
C LEU A 176 -2.79 -3.49 -5.61
N LEU A 177 -1.85 -3.39 -6.55
CA LEU A 177 -1.90 -4.09 -7.83
C LEU A 177 -1.77 -5.61 -7.68
N VAL A 178 -0.91 -6.08 -6.76
CA VAL A 178 -0.72 -7.52 -6.49
C VAL A 178 -1.69 -8.07 -5.45
N PHE A 179 -2.49 -7.23 -4.80
CA PHE A 179 -3.49 -7.67 -3.82
C PHE A 179 -4.60 -8.49 -4.50
N HIS A 180 -4.94 -9.63 -3.90
CA HIS A 180 -6.06 -10.48 -4.31
C HIS A 180 -6.88 -10.91 -3.09
N VAL A 181 -8.20 -10.68 -3.15
CA VAL A 181 -9.16 -11.02 -2.08
C VAL A 181 -9.17 -12.53 -1.79
N ARG A 182 -9.05 -13.36 -2.83
CA ARG A 182 -9.00 -14.82 -2.75
C ARG A 182 -7.59 -15.39 -2.91
N ASN A 183 -6.61 -14.81 -2.21
CA ASN A 183 -5.22 -15.29 -2.24
C ASN A 183 -5.03 -16.74 -1.73
N GLN A 184 -6.08 -17.46 -1.34
CA GLN A 184 -5.97 -18.67 -0.53
C GLN A 184 -6.72 -19.94 -1.03
N TYR A 185 -7.71 -19.85 -1.93
CA TYR A 185 -8.58 -21.01 -2.18
C TYR A 185 -8.42 -21.73 -3.53
N VAL A 186 -8.00 -21.05 -4.60
CA VAL A 186 -7.99 -21.68 -5.94
C VAL A 186 -6.88 -22.72 -6.08
N TYR A 187 -5.73 -22.51 -5.42
CA TYR A 187 -4.59 -23.41 -5.54
C TYR A 187 -4.83 -24.77 -4.89
N LEU A 188 -5.53 -24.81 -3.75
CA LEU A 188 -5.83 -26.06 -3.03
C LEU A 188 -6.87 -26.93 -3.78
N MET A 189 -7.79 -26.33 -4.53
CA MET A 189 -8.73 -27.08 -5.35
C MET A 189 -8.14 -27.50 -6.70
N ALA A 190 -7.42 -26.61 -7.40
CA ALA A 190 -6.82 -26.92 -8.70
C ALA A 190 -5.78 -28.06 -8.63
N VAL A 191 -4.99 -28.11 -7.55
CA VAL A 191 -4.01 -29.21 -7.32
C VAL A 191 -4.71 -30.54 -7.01
N LYS A 192 -5.92 -30.53 -6.43
CA LYS A 192 -6.64 -31.76 -6.09
C LYS A 192 -7.51 -32.32 -7.22
N THR A 193 -7.96 -31.51 -8.16
CA THR A 193 -8.98 -31.95 -9.13
C THR A 193 -8.52 -32.05 -10.58
N ASN A 194 -7.24 -31.79 -10.90
CA ASN A 194 -6.70 -31.86 -12.28
C ASN A 194 -7.55 -31.08 -13.32
N ALA A 195 -8.39 -30.15 -12.84
CA ALA A 195 -9.35 -29.41 -13.62
C ALA A 195 -8.83 -27.99 -13.84
N TYR A 196 -8.38 -27.70 -15.05
CA TYR A 196 -7.99 -26.36 -15.51
C TYR A 196 -9.21 -25.47 -15.79
N SER A 197 -10.20 -25.46 -14.89
CA SER A 197 -11.30 -24.51 -14.95
C SER A 197 -11.05 -23.42 -13.92
N ILE A 198 -10.55 -22.28 -14.39
CA ILE A 198 -10.47 -21.03 -13.63
C ILE A 198 -11.92 -20.60 -13.36
N PRO A 199 -12.44 -20.67 -12.13
CA PRO A 199 -13.79 -20.19 -11.87
C PRO A 199 -13.75 -18.67 -11.95
N TYR A 200 -14.67 -18.09 -12.73
CA TYR A 200 -14.92 -16.65 -12.79
C TYR A 200 -14.93 -16.07 -11.36
N ILE A 201 -13.99 -15.17 -11.08
CA ILE A 201 -13.93 -14.45 -9.80
C ILE A 201 -15.00 -13.36 -9.87
N ILE A 202 -16.07 -13.54 -9.09
CA ILE A 202 -17.11 -12.54 -8.91
C ILE A 202 -16.53 -11.40 -8.06
N ASN A 203 -16.48 -10.22 -8.65
CA ASN A 203 -15.94 -8.98 -8.10
C ASN A 203 -17.03 -8.18 -7.40
N TYR A 204 -17.27 -8.37 -6.10
CA TYR A 204 -17.82 -7.34 -5.19
C TYR A 204 -17.51 -7.78 -3.76
N THR A 205 -16.40 -7.29 -3.19
CA THR A 205 -16.10 -7.60 -1.79
C THR A 205 -16.82 -6.59 -0.92
N SER A 206 -17.88 -7.01 -0.24
CA SER A 206 -18.53 -6.18 0.78
C SER A 206 -17.57 -5.92 1.95
N SER A 207 -17.79 -4.82 2.69
CA SER A 207 -17.02 -4.51 3.92
C SER A 207 -17.02 -5.69 4.91
N GLU A 208 -18.13 -6.42 5.01
CA GLU A 208 -18.28 -7.58 5.88
C GLU A 208 -17.44 -8.79 5.42
N GLU A 209 -17.33 -9.01 4.10
CA GLU A 209 -16.46 -10.03 3.54
C GLU A 209 -14.98 -9.69 3.78
N MET A 210 -14.58 -8.41 3.67
CA MET A 210 -13.22 -7.96 3.99
C MET A 210 -12.86 -8.15 5.47
N LYS A 211 -13.80 -7.89 6.39
CA LYS A 211 -13.62 -8.18 7.82
C LYS A 211 -13.42 -9.67 8.05
N SER A 212 -14.28 -10.51 7.47
CA SER A 212 -14.17 -11.96 7.55
C SER A 212 -12.82 -12.48 7.03
N ILE A 213 -12.35 -11.96 5.89
CA ILE A 213 -11.03 -12.30 5.34
C ILE A 213 -9.91 -11.92 6.31
N THR A 214 -9.98 -10.72 6.90
CA THR A 214 -9.00 -10.25 7.88
C THR A 214 -8.97 -11.15 9.12
N GLU A 215 -10.14 -11.50 9.65
CA GLU A 215 -10.24 -12.40 10.81
C GLU A 215 -9.74 -13.81 10.50
N ASN A 216 -10.10 -14.37 9.34
CA ASN A 216 -9.65 -15.69 8.91
C ASN A 216 -8.13 -15.73 8.71
N PHE A 217 -7.56 -14.66 8.15
CA PHE A 217 -6.12 -14.51 8.05
C PHE A 217 -5.44 -14.50 9.43
N LEU A 218 -5.95 -13.72 10.38
CA LEU A 218 -5.41 -13.67 11.74
C LEU A 218 -5.54 -15.01 12.47
N ARG A 219 -6.65 -15.73 12.29
CA ARG A 219 -6.86 -17.06 12.87
C ARG A 219 -5.89 -18.09 12.27
N SER A 220 -5.72 -18.09 10.96
CA SER A 220 -4.81 -19.02 10.27
C SER A 220 -3.33 -18.71 10.52
N ALA A 221 -2.95 -17.44 10.71
CA ALA A 221 -1.59 -17.07 11.10
C ALA A 221 -1.10 -17.80 12.37
N ASN A 222 -2.01 -18.17 13.27
CA ASN A 222 -1.70 -18.91 14.50
C ASN A 222 -1.55 -20.43 14.31
N GLN A 223 -1.93 -20.98 13.15
CA GLN A 223 -1.97 -22.43 12.90
C GLN A 223 -1.11 -22.83 11.69
N ALA A 224 -1.21 -22.09 10.60
CA ALA A 224 -0.36 -22.13 9.40
C ALA A 224 -0.68 -20.86 8.57
N PRO A 225 0.26 -19.91 8.38
CA PRO A 225 -0.06 -18.64 7.75
C PRO A 225 -0.58 -18.86 6.32
N SER A 226 -1.72 -18.22 6.02
CA SER A 226 -2.20 -18.08 4.64
C SER A 226 -1.05 -17.66 3.74
N LYS A 227 -0.91 -18.28 2.57
CA LYS A 227 0.09 -17.85 1.60
C LYS A 227 -0.31 -16.47 1.08
N ILE A 228 0.36 -15.44 1.57
CA ILE A 228 0.32 -14.10 0.99
C ILE A 228 1.37 -14.07 -0.12
N PHE A 229 1.08 -13.32 -1.19
CA PHE A 229 1.98 -13.18 -2.32
C PHE A 229 2.27 -11.70 -2.58
N GLY A 230 3.55 -11.36 -2.71
CA GLY A 230 4.00 -10.00 -3.04
C GLY A 230 3.76 -8.95 -1.95
N LEU A 231 3.24 -9.35 -0.79
CA LEU A 231 2.93 -8.47 0.34
C LEU A 231 3.59 -8.98 1.62
N SER A 232 3.81 -8.06 2.54
CA SER A 232 4.05 -8.34 3.95
C SER A 232 2.73 -8.50 4.71
N ILE A 233 2.80 -9.07 5.92
CA ILE A 233 1.63 -9.22 6.80
C ILE A 233 1.09 -7.84 7.18
N ALA A 234 1.99 -6.89 7.50
CA ALA A 234 1.61 -5.53 7.84
C ALA A 234 0.81 -4.86 6.70
N GLU A 235 1.31 -4.94 5.47
CA GLU A 235 0.62 -4.38 4.29
C GLU A 235 -0.74 -5.04 4.07
N PHE A 236 -0.81 -6.37 4.11
CA PHE A 236 -2.07 -7.10 3.94
C PHE A 236 -3.12 -6.61 4.95
N LEU A 237 -2.78 -6.52 6.23
CA LEU A 237 -3.69 -6.07 7.28
C LEU A 237 -4.12 -4.61 7.11
N GLN A 238 -3.23 -3.73 6.65
CA GLN A 238 -3.61 -2.33 6.42
C GLN A 238 -4.52 -2.18 5.20
N ILE A 239 -4.21 -2.90 4.11
CA ILE A 239 -5.04 -2.90 2.90
C ILE A 239 -6.46 -3.36 3.23
N THR A 240 -6.60 -4.48 3.94
CA THR A 240 -7.93 -5.03 4.26
C THR A 240 -8.72 -4.15 5.23
N LYS A 241 -8.04 -3.45 6.15
CA LYS A 241 -8.68 -2.61 7.18
C LYS A 241 -8.92 -1.17 6.78
N LYS A 242 -8.19 -0.62 5.80
CA LYS A 242 -8.19 0.82 5.50
C LYS A 242 -8.50 1.17 4.07
N VAL A 243 -8.24 0.27 3.12
CA VAL A 243 -8.40 0.56 1.68
C VAL A 243 -9.71 0.00 1.14
N PHE A 244 -10.03 -1.26 1.45
CA PHE A 244 -11.22 -1.96 0.96
C PHE A 244 -12.44 -2.09 1.92
N PRO A 245 -12.48 -1.57 3.17
CA PRO A 245 -13.73 -1.56 3.93
C PRO A 245 -14.80 -0.60 3.40
N GLU A 246 -14.42 0.26 2.46
CA GLU A 246 -15.27 1.28 1.84
C GLU A 246 -15.67 0.83 0.44
N GLU A 247 -16.73 1.41 -0.11
CA GLU A 247 -17.41 1.06 -1.38
C GLU A 247 -16.51 1.01 -2.65
N LEU A 248 -15.20 1.16 -2.49
CA LEU A 248 -14.15 1.06 -3.49
C LEU A 248 -14.00 -0.38 -4.01
N ASN A 249 -14.32 -0.57 -5.28
CA ASN A 249 -14.08 -1.82 -5.98
C ASN A 249 -12.58 -2.02 -6.23
N LEU A 250 -12.05 -3.21 -5.91
CA LEU A 250 -10.64 -3.58 -6.19
C LEU A 250 -10.24 -3.31 -7.64
N THR A 251 -11.12 -3.63 -8.59
CA THR A 251 -10.88 -3.39 -10.01
C THR A 251 -10.73 -1.90 -10.29
N GLU A 252 -11.60 -1.06 -9.72
CA GLU A 252 -11.55 0.40 -9.91
C GLU A 252 -10.28 1.00 -9.33
N VAL A 253 -9.84 0.55 -8.15
CA VAL A 253 -8.58 1.00 -7.54
C VAL A 253 -7.38 0.64 -8.42
N LYS A 254 -7.32 -0.59 -8.93
CA LYS A 254 -6.22 -1.01 -9.84
C LYS A 254 -6.24 -0.24 -11.15
N ARG A 255 -7.42 -0.01 -11.73
CA ARG A 255 -7.58 0.80 -12.95
C ARG A 255 -7.20 2.25 -12.73
N MET A 256 -7.59 2.84 -11.58
CA MET A 256 -7.20 4.18 -11.17
C MET A 256 -5.67 4.31 -11.14
N ILE A 257 -4.98 3.36 -10.49
CA ILE A 257 -3.51 3.34 -10.44
C ILE A 257 -2.94 3.34 -11.86
N LEU A 258 -3.41 2.45 -12.75
CA LEU A 258 -2.91 2.38 -14.13
C LEU A 258 -3.15 3.68 -14.92
N LYS A 259 -4.31 4.33 -14.75
CA LYS A 259 -4.61 5.62 -15.37
C LYS A 259 -3.71 6.75 -14.85
N LEU A 260 -3.35 6.72 -13.58
CA LEU A 260 -2.41 7.70 -13.00
C LEU A 260 -0.99 7.46 -13.53
N LEU A 261 -0.56 6.20 -13.68
CA LEU A 261 0.73 5.86 -14.30
C LEU A 261 0.77 6.25 -15.78
N GLU A 262 -0.34 6.06 -16.51
CA GLU A 262 -0.50 6.54 -17.88
C GLU A 262 -0.37 8.07 -17.99
N LYS A 263 -0.81 8.80 -16.98
CA LYS A 263 -0.69 10.26 -16.87
C LYS A 263 0.64 10.70 -16.26
N GLU A 264 1.61 9.78 -16.19
CA GLU A 264 2.98 10.04 -15.73
C GLU A 264 3.01 10.71 -14.34
N ILE A 265 2.22 10.18 -13.40
CA ILE A 265 2.36 10.53 -11.97
C ILE A 265 3.77 10.18 -11.46
N PHE A 266 4.39 9.16 -12.08
CA PHE A 266 5.77 8.76 -11.86
C PHE A 266 6.54 8.73 -13.18
N GLU A 267 7.87 8.79 -13.07
CA GLU A 267 8.77 8.49 -14.18
C GLU A 267 8.65 7.01 -14.62
N ASP A 268 8.93 6.76 -15.89
CA ASP A 268 8.85 5.42 -16.50
C ASP A 268 9.65 4.35 -15.74
N ALA A 269 10.80 4.71 -15.17
CA ALA A 269 11.64 3.79 -14.39
C ALA A 269 10.95 3.30 -13.10
N VAL A 270 10.03 4.09 -12.54
CA VAL A 270 9.21 3.72 -11.37
C VAL A 270 7.92 3.06 -11.82
N ALA A 271 7.28 3.57 -12.88
CA ALA A 271 6.00 3.04 -13.37
C ALA A 271 6.15 1.64 -13.97
N PHE A 272 7.19 1.37 -14.76
CA PHE A 272 7.32 0.15 -15.55
C PHE A 272 7.22 -1.15 -14.73
N PRO A 273 7.95 -1.34 -13.61
CA PRO A 273 7.77 -2.53 -12.77
C PRO A 273 6.33 -2.72 -12.26
N LEU A 274 5.63 -1.63 -11.93
CA LEU A 274 4.23 -1.66 -11.48
C LEU A 274 3.31 -2.14 -12.59
N VAL A 275 3.48 -1.62 -13.81
CA VAL A 275 2.68 -2.03 -14.98
C VAL A 275 2.93 -3.49 -15.35
N VAL A 276 4.19 -3.96 -15.28
CA VAL A 276 4.54 -5.38 -15.50
C VAL A 276 3.84 -6.31 -14.48
N LEU A 277 3.76 -5.90 -13.22
CA LEU A 277 3.03 -6.67 -12.20
C LEU A 277 1.52 -6.62 -12.43
N ALA A 278 0.99 -5.49 -12.91
CA ALA A 278 -0.43 -5.32 -13.18
C ALA A 278 -0.95 -6.26 -14.30
N THR A 279 -0.11 -6.68 -15.25
CA THR A 279 -0.52 -7.69 -16.26
C THR A 279 -0.81 -9.07 -15.65
N ALA A 280 -0.43 -9.29 -14.38
CA ALA A 280 -0.73 -10.51 -13.63
C ALA A 280 -1.95 -10.37 -12.71
N ALA A 281 -2.69 -9.25 -12.77
CA ALA A 281 -3.81 -8.97 -11.87
C ALA A 281 -5.01 -9.92 -12.01
N ASN A 282 -5.06 -10.76 -13.05
CA ASN A 282 -6.14 -11.71 -13.36
C ASN A 282 -7.54 -11.06 -13.40
N LEU A 283 -7.58 -9.82 -13.89
CA LEU A 283 -8.77 -9.00 -14.10
C LEU A 283 -8.67 -8.41 -15.50
N ASN A 284 -9.51 -8.83 -16.43
CA ASN A 284 -9.38 -8.48 -17.86
C ASN A 284 -9.23 -6.96 -18.07
N GLU A 285 -10.09 -6.15 -17.45
CA GLU A 285 -10.02 -4.69 -17.56
C GLU A 285 -8.69 -4.08 -17.06
N VAL A 286 -8.07 -4.69 -16.05
CA VAL A 286 -6.78 -4.23 -15.51
C VAL A 286 -5.64 -4.71 -16.41
N VAL A 287 -5.71 -5.95 -16.87
CA VAL A 287 -4.70 -6.55 -17.76
C VAL A 287 -4.65 -5.82 -19.09
N ASP A 288 -5.81 -5.57 -19.72
CA ASP A 288 -5.91 -4.86 -21.00
C ASP A 288 -5.32 -3.44 -20.92
N LEU A 289 -5.60 -2.71 -19.83
CA LEU A 289 -5.02 -1.40 -19.59
C LEU A 289 -3.50 -1.47 -19.36
N ALA A 290 -3.02 -2.44 -18.57
CA ALA A 290 -1.60 -2.62 -18.31
C ALA A 290 -0.82 -2.97 -19.59
N GLU A 291 -1.35 -3.88 -20.42
CA GLU A 291 -0.74 -4.24 -21.71
C GLU A 291 -0.73 -3.07 -22.70
N SER A 292 -1.79 -2.27 -22.73
CA SER A 292 -1.85 -1.04 -23.53
C SER A 292 -0.80 -0.03 -23.09
N LEU A 293 -0.59 0.13 -21.78
CA LEU A 293 0.42 1.02 -21.23
C LEU A 293 1.85 0.51 -21.51
N LEU A 294 2.11 -0.79 -21.37
CA LEU A 294 3.43 -1.38 -21.68
C LEU A 294 3.89 -1.13 -23.12
N LYS A 295 2.96 -1.13 -24.08
CA LYS A 295 3.28 -0.85 -25.50
C LYS A 295 3.82 0.56 -25.74
N ARG A 296 3.56 1.50 -24.83
CA ARG A 296 3.99 2.91 -24.92
C ARG A 296 5.29 3.17 -24.16
N LEU A 297 5.65 2.32 -23.19
CA LEU A 297 6.84 2.50 -22.38
C LEU A 297 8.12 2.11 -23.15
N PRO A 298 9.24 2.85 -22.98
CA PRO A 298 10.51 2.59 -23.66
C PRO A 298 11.23 1.35 -23.09
N THR A 299 10.62 0.18 -23.31
CA THR A 299 10.97 -1.10 -22.67
C THR A 299 12.45 -1.47 -22.85
N GLU A 300 13.03 -1.29 -24.05
CA GLU A 300 14.42 -1.64 -24.32
C GLU A 300 15.42 -0.85 -23.47
N MET A 301 15.13 0.43 -23.19
CA MET A 301 15.93 1.26 -22.31
C MET A 301 15.73 0.83 -20.85
N LEU A 302 14.48 0.64 -20.43
CA LEU A 302 14.11 0.36 -19.05
C LEU A 302 14.65 -0.99 -18.53
N ILE A 303 14.60 -2.04 -19.35
CA ILE A 303 15.13 -3.36 -18.95
C ILE A 303 16.67 -3.37 -18.82
N ASN A 304 17.35 -2.30 -19.21
CA ASN A 304 18.78 -2.13 -19.04
C ASN A 304 19.13 -1.02 -18.05
N ASP A 305 18.18 -0.61 -17.20
CA ASP A 305 18.44 0.19 -16.00
C ASP A 305 18.60 -0.73 -14.77
N PRO A 306 19.73 -0.68 -14.05
CA PRO A 306 19.92 -1.44 -12.81
C PRO A 306 18.81 -1.26 -11.77
N LYS A 307 18.26 -0.04 -11.63
CA LYS A 307 17.20 0.26 -10.65
C LYS A 307 15.89 -0.43 -11.03
N VAL A 308 15.53 -0.40 -12.31
CA VAL A 308 14.33 -1.07 -12.83
C VAL A 308 14.44 -2.59 -12.64
N ILE A 309 15.60 -3.17 -12.99
CA ILE A 309 15.85 -4.60 -12.80
C ILE A 309 15.81 -4.99 -11.33
N ALA A 310 16.39 -4.18 -10.44
CA ALA A 310 16.29 -4.43 -9.01
C ALA A 310 14.83 -4.44 -8.52
N LYS A 311 13.99 -3.51 -9.01
CA LYS A 311 12.55 -3.47 -8.70
C LYS A 311 11.80 -4.68 -9.25
N LEU A 312 12.07 -5.11 -10.49
CA LEU A 312 11.47 -6.33 -11.06
C LEU A 312 11.89 -7.59 -10.29
N MET A 313 13.16 -7.73 -9.95
CA MET A 313 13.65 -8.87 -9.15
C MET A 313 13.06 -8.86 -7.73
N LYS A 314 12.88 -7.69 -7.13
CA LYS A 314 12.17 -7.54 -5.85
C LYS A 314 10.67 -7.88 -5.99
N GLY A 315 10.02 -7.46 -7.07
CA GLY A 315 8.64 -7.83 -7.40
C GLY A 315 8.46 -9.34 -7.59
N TYR A 316 9.52 -10.08 -7.94
CA TYR A 316 9.55 -11.55 -8.00
C TYR A 316 9.80 -12.18 -6.62
N LEU A 317 10.92 -11.82 -5.99
CA LEU A 317 11.47 -12.50 -4.80
C LEU A 317 10.92 -11.96 -3.46
N GLY A 318 10.23 -10.82 -3.46
CA GLY A 318 9.91 -10.09 -2.24
C GLY A 318 11.19 -9.70 -1.48
N SER A 319 11.16 -9.80 -0.15
CA SER A 319 12.31 -9.48 0.70
C SER A 319 13.50 -10.43 0.54
N ASP A 320 13.37 -11.55 -0.18
CA ASP A 320 14.52 -12.38 -0.52
C ASP A 320 15.48 -11.72 -1.52
N ALA A 321 15.03 -10.68 -2.23
CA ALA A 321 15.90 -9.85 -3.08
C ALA A 321 16.82 -8.93 -2.28
N ASP A 322 16.46 -8.58 -1.04
CA ASP A 322 17.19 -7.63 -0.22
C ASP A 322 18.47 -8.27 0.33
N ALA A 323 19.55 -7.50 0.41
CA ALA A 323 20.81 -7.96 1.01
C ALA A 323 20.64 -8.31 2.49
N LYS A 324 19.79 -7.54 3.18
CA LYS A 324 19.36 -7.78 4.56
C LYS A 324 17.84 -7.69 4.62
N LYS A 325 17.20 -8.77 5.04
CA LYS A 325 15.75 -8.81 5.23
C LYS A 325 15.33 -7.85 6.34
N PRO A 326 14.09 -7.33 6.31
CA PRO A 326 13.50 -6.63 7.44
C PRO A 326 13.65 -7.43 8.74
N ALA A 327 14.02 -6.76 9.83
CA ALA A 327 14.17 -7.40 11.13
C ALA A 327 12.81 -7.82 11.72
N ASP A 328 11.77 -7.04 11.44
CA ASP A 328 10.40 -7.35 11.81
C ASP A 328 9.78 -8.34 10.80
N PRO A 329 9.42 -9.56 11.21
CA PRO A 329 8.77 -10.55 10.35
C PRO A 329 7.46 -10.03 9.72
N LEU A 330 6.76 -9.10 10.38
CA LEU A 330 5.51 -8.53 9.86
C LEU A 330 5.74 -7.64 8.64
N LYS A 331 6.96 -7.13 8.46
CA LYS A 331 7.39 -6.30 7.34
C LYS A 331 8.08 -7.09 6.22
N VAL A 332 8.33 -8.39 6.41
CA VAL A 332 8.95 -9.23 5.37
C VAL A 332 7.96 -9.45 4.24
N ILE A 333 8.35 -9.03 3.03
CA ILE A 333 7.53 -9.19 1.83
C ILE A 333 7.72 -10.61 1.29
N SER A 334 6.61 -11.32 1.13
CA SER A 334 6.57 -12.66 0.53
C SER A 334 6.90 -12.64 -0.96
N ARG A 335 7.39 -13.76 -1.49
CA ARG A 335 7.52 -13.95 -2.95
C ARG A 335 6.17 -13.82 -3.63
N ASN A 336 6.17 -13.38 -4.89
CA ASN A 336 4.92 -13.18 -5.61
C ASN A 336 4.31 -14.50 -6.12
N ASN A 337 3.09 -14.43 -6.64
CA ASN A 337 2.40 -15.59 -7.21
C ASN A 337 2.99 -15.97 -8.57
N ASP A 338 2.66 -17.17 -9.07
CA ASP A 338 3.21 -17.68 -10.32
C ASP A 338 2.82 -16.84 -11.55
N LEU A 339 1.67 -16.15 -11.52
CA LEU A 339 1.26 -15.25 -12.61
C LEU A 339 2.18 -14.02 -12.69
N ALA A 340 2.46 -13.38 -11.54
CA ALA A 340 3.37 -12.25 -11.45
C ALA A 340 4.81 -12.66 -11.78
N LYS A 341 5.25 -13.83 -11.31
CA LYS A 341 6.55 -14.40 -11.70
C LYS A 341 6.66 -14.58 -13.21
N ALA A 342 5.60 -15.14 -13.83
CA ALA A 342 5.54 -15.34 -15.28
C ALA A 342 5.52 -14.03 -16.08
N SER A 343 4.92 -12.95 -15.56
CA SER A 343 4.91 -11.65 -16.26
C SER A 343 6.27 -10.95 -16.26
N ILE A 344 7.13 -11.25 -15.28
CA ILE A 344 8.46 -10.64 -15.14
C ILE A 344 9.50 -11.28 -16.07
N PHE A 345 9.45 -12.60 -16.30
CA PHE A 345 10.46 -13.33 -17.08
C PHE A 345 10.77 -12.77 -18.47
N PRO A 346 9.79 -12.36 -19.30
CA PRO A 346 10.05 -11.80 -20.62
C PRO A 346 11.04 -10.62 -20.61
N TYR A 347 11.05 -9.85 -19.52
CA TYR A 347 11.91 -8.68 -19.35
C TYR A 347 13.28 -9.07 -18.78
N LEU A 348 13.34 -10.00 -17.82
CA LEU A 348 14.60 -10.48 -17.27
C LEU A 348 15.45 -11.21 -18.31
N THR A 349 14.83 -12.06 -19.14
CA THR A 349 15.53 -12.83 -20.19
C THR A 349 16.12 -11.90 -21.26
N LYS A 350 15.45 -10.80 -21.60
CA LYS A 350 15.95 -9.82 -22.59
C LYS A 350 16.98 -8.84 -22.01
N SER A 351 17.01 -8.67 -20.69
CA SER A 351 17.89 -7.71 -20.03
C SER A 351 19.35 -8.14 -20.05
N ARG A 352 20.25 -7.20 -20.35
CA ARG A 352 21.68 -7.45 -20.24
C ARG A 352 22.14 -7.50 -18.79
N ILE A 353 21.53 -6.68 -17.95
CA ILE A 353 21.89 -6.46 -16.55
C ILE A 353 21.35 -7.56 -15.64
N ALA A 354 20.11 -8.01 -15.87
CA ALA A 354 19.46 -9.01 -15.01
C ALA A 354 20.29 -10.29 -14.88
N ALA A 355 20.88 -10.76 -15.97
CA ALA A 355 21.71 -11.96 -15.96
C ALA A 355 22.97 -11.84 -15.09
N THR A 356 23.45 -10.62 -14.83
CA THR A 356 24.66 -10.32 -14.03
C THR A 356 24.37 -9.81 -12.61
N THR A 357 23.09 -9.64 -12.23
CA THR A 357 22.70 -9.17 -10.89
C THR A 357 22.77 -10.29 -9.85
N TYR A 358 23.98 -10.63 -9.42
CA TYR A 358 24.22 -11.65 -8.39
C TYR A 358 23.82 -11.15 -6.98
N MET A 359 23.24 -11.98 -6.11
CA MET A 359 22.80 -13.37 -6.29
C MET A 359 21.31 -13.51 -6.65
N ASN A 360 20.62 -12.43 -6.96
CA ASN A 360 19.18 -12.46 -7.20
C ASN A 360 18.83 -13.20 -8.50
N ASN A 361 19.67 -13.09 -9.53
CA ASN A 361 19.57 -13.91 -10.75
C ASN A 361 19.50 -15.42 -10.45
N ILE A 362 20.38 -15.94 -9.59
CA ILE A 362 20.44 -17.37 -9.21
C ILE A 362 19.24 -17.76 -8.37
N LYS A 363 18.84 -16.93 -7.40
CA LYS A 363 17.65 -17.18 -6.57
C LYS A 363 16.39 -17.32 -7.45
N ILE A 364 16.24 -16.45 -8.44
CA ILE A 364 15.12 -16.49 -9.40
C ILE A 364 15.17 -17.77 -10.24
N CYS A 365 16.32 -18.15 -10.79
CA CYS A 365 16.45 -19.38 -11.57
C CYS A 365 16.08 -20.62 -10.74
N VAL A 366 16.58 -20.73 -9.51
CA VAL A 366 16.27 -21.89 -8.64
C VAL A 366 14.79 -21.93 -8.28
N ASP A 367 14.22 -20.82 -7.80
CA ASP A 367 12.80 -20.75 -7.42
C ASP A 367 11.86 -20.97 -8.61
N GLY A 368 12.16 -20.40 -9.78
CA GLY A 368 11.34 -20.53 -10.97
C GLY A 368 11.39 -21.93 -11.60
N CYS A 369 12.55 -22.58 -11.56
CA CYS A 369 12.71 -23.98 -11.97
C CYS A 369 11.85 -24.92 -11.12
N GLU A 370 11.77 -24.70 -9.80
CA GLU A 370 10.95 -25.49 -8.89
C GLU A 370 9.44 -25.19 -8.98
N SER A 371 9.03 -24.18 -9.76
CA SER A 371 7.61 -23.86 -9.91
C SER A 371 6.86 -25.00 -10.62
N PRO A 372 5.70 -25.41 -10.10
CA PRO A 372 4.86 -26.41 -10.76
C PRO A 372 4.13 -25.84 -12.00
N ILE A 373 4.24 -24.53 -12.27
CA ILE A 373 3.59 -23.89 -13.40
C ILE A 373 4.55 -23.85 -14.59
N ALA A 374 4.21 -24.56 -15.66
CA ALA A 374 5.05 -24.72 -16.86
C ALA A 374 5.51 -23.38 -17.47
N ARG A 375 4.66 -22.33 -17.43
CA ARG A 375 5.01 -20.99 -17.93
C ARG A 375 6.14 -20.33 -17.11
N VAL A 376 6.11 -20.47 -15.78
CA VAL A 376 7.16 -19.97 -14.88
C VAL A 376 8.44 -20.77 -15.08
N GLN A 377 8.32 -22.11 -15.13
CA GLN A 377 9.43 -23.03 -15.38
C GLN A 377 10.16 -22.72 -16.70
N THR A 378 9.40 -22.56 -17.79
CA THR A 378 9.97 -22.25 -19.12
C THR A 378 10.69 -20.91 -19.10
N GLY A 379 10.09 -19.88 -18.49
CA GLY A 379 10.74 -18.57 -18.33
C GLY A 379 12.02 -18.65 -17.49
N ALA A 380 12.01 -19.44 -16.41
CA ALA A 380 13.17 -19.65 -15.55
C ALA A 380 14.32 -20.36 -16.26
N LEU A 381 14.03 -21.37 -17.09
CA LEU A 381 15.02 -22.08 -17.89
C LEU A 381 15.63 -21.17 -18.96
N GLN A 382 14.82 -20.36 -19.66
CA GLN A 382 15.32 -19.37 -20.63
C GLN A 382 16.21 -18.32 -19.96
N PHE A 383 15.79 -17.82 -18.80
CA PHE A 383 16.60 -16.89 -18.03
C PHE A 383 17.88 -17.54 -17.50
N LEU A 384 17.83 -18.81 -17.07
CA LEU A 384 18.99 -19.56 -16.63
C LEU A 384 20.04 -19.70 -17.74
N ILE A 385 19.64 -19.93 -18.99
CA ILE A 385 20.57 -19.93 -20.13
C ILE A 385 21.30 -18.57 -20.20
N SER A 386 20.56 -17.47 -20.13
CA SER A 386 21.13 -16.11 -20.17
C SER A 386 22.08 -15.83 -19.01
N VAL A 387 21.79 -16.36 -17.81
CA VAL A 387 22.64 -16.27 -16.62
C VAL A 387 23.92 -17.09 -16.78
N LEU A 388 23.82 -18.32 -17.29
CA LEU A 388 24.96 -19.21 -17.50
C LEU A 388 25.93 -18.66 -18.55
N GLU A 389 25.43 -18.10 -19.65
CA GLU A 389 26.25 -17.48 -20.71
C GLU A 389 27.12 -16.32 -20.20
N LYS A 390 26.64 -15.60 -19.18
CA LYS A 390 27.32 -14.44 -18.59
C LYS A 390 28.01 -14.76 -17.26
N MET A 391 27.98 -16.03 -16.83
CA MET A 391 28.50 -16.42 -15.53
C MET A 391 30.03 -16.41 -15.51
N PRO A 392 30.68 -15.74 -14.53
CA PRO A 392 32.13 -15.83 -14.36
C PRO A 392 32.58 -17.25 -14.04
N ALA A 393 33.72 -17.68 -14.60
CA ALA A 393 34.26 -19.03 -14.42
C ALA A 393 34.45 -19.45 -12.94
N THR A 394 34.71 -18.48 -12.06
CA THR A 394 34.82 -18.70 -10.61
C THR A 394 33.47 -19.09 -10.00
N ALA A 395 32.39 -18.40 -10.35
CA ALA A 395 31.04 -18.69 -9.88
C ALA A 395 30.51 -20.00 -10.48
N THR A 396 30.84 -20.31 -11.75
CA THR A 396 30.46 -21.56 -12.40
C THR A 396 30.94 -22.77 -11.62
N LYS A 397 32.19 -22.79 -11.15
CA LYS A 397 32.73 -23.91 -10.37
C LYS A 397 31.95 -24.18 -9.08
N THR A 398 31.49 -23.12 -8.41
CA THR A 398 30.77 -23.23 -7.13
C THR A 398 29.28 -23.53 -7.31
N LEU A 399 28.64 -22.91 -8.30
CA LEU A 399 27.18 -22.95 -8.45
C LEU A 399 26.68 -24.01 -9.44
N ALA A 400 27.50 -24.44 -10.40
CA ALA A 400 27.09 -25.42 -11.41
C ALA A 400 26.62 -26.76 -10.82
N PRO A 401 27.28 -27.35 -9.79
CA PRO A 401 26.81 -28.62 -9.21
C PRO A 401 25.40 -28.50 -8.62
N MET A 402 25.12 -27.40 -7.90
CA MET A 402 23.82 -27.12 -7.30
C MET A 402 22.74 -26.92 -8.37
N LEU A 403 23.03 -26.11 -9.40
CA LEU A 403 22.10 -25.88 -10.50
C LEU A 403 21.80 -27.17 -11.29
N PHE A 404 22.83 -27.98 -11.56
CA PHE A 404 22.66 -29.26 -12.25
C PHE A 404 21.83 -30.25 -11.44
N GLN A 405 22.04 -30.30 -10.12
CA GLN A 405 21.21 -31.13 -9.24
C GLN A 405 19.73 -30.71 -9.28
N LYS A 406 19.45 -29.41 -9.26
CA LYS A 406 18.08 -28.89 -9.39
C LYS A 406 17.45 -29.22 -10.74
N LEU A 407 18.19 -29.07 -11.84
CA LEU A 407 17.74 -29.48 -13.18
C LEU A 407 17.48 -30.99 -13.28
N LYS A 408 18.30 -31.82 -12.62
CA LYS A 408 18.11 -33.27 -12.57
C LYS A 408 16.81 -33.66 -11.87
N ILE A 409 16.42 -32.94 -10.81
CA ILE A 409 15.13 -33.15 -10.14
C ILE A 409 13.97 -32.82 -11.09
N LEU A 410 14.12 -31.81 -11.94
CA LEU A 410 13.09 -31.45 -12.93
C LEU A 410 12.89 -32.46 -14.05
N ILE A 411 13.97 -33.09 -14.50
CA ILE A 411 13.97 -34.04 -15.61
C ILE A 411 13.75 -35.48 -15.11
N GLY A 412 14.03 -35.75 -13.84
CA GLY A 412 13.89 -37.07 -13.23
C GLY A 412 12.43 -37.54 -13.20
N PRO A 413 12.18 -38.86 -13.24
CA PRO A 413 10.83 -39.38 -13.14
C PRO A 413 10.21 -38.91 -11.82
N THR A 414 9.03 -38.29 -11.90
CA THR A 414 8.18 -38.02 -10.74
C THR A 414 7.88 -39.37 -10.09
N VAL A 415 8.55 -39.69 -8.98
CA VAL A 415 8.18 -40.85 -8.17
C VAL A 415 6.83 -40.53 -7.57
N THR A 416 5.76 -40.97 -8.25
CA THR A 416 4.43 -41.08 -7.68
C THR A 416 4.52 -42.11 -6.55
N VAL A 417 4.54 -41.64 -5.31
CA VAL A 417 4.28 -42.48 -4.13
C VAL A 417 2.78 -42.48 -3.88
#